data_AF-A0A1Y3BRJ4-F1
#
_entry.id   AF-A0A1Y3BRJ4-F1
#
_cell.length_a   1.000
_cell.length_b   1.000
_cell.length_c   1.000
_cell.angle_alpha   90.00
_cell.angle_beta   90.00
_cell.angle_gamma   90.00
#
_symmetry.space_group_name_H-M   'P 1'
#
loop_
_entity.id
_entity.type
_entity.pdbx_description
1 polymer ?
#
loop_
_entity_poly.entity_id
_entity_poly.type
_entity_poly.pdbx_seq_one_letter_code
_entity_poly.pdbx_strand_id
1 'polypeptide(L)' 'MRDPNPIQPEDGEKYWLTRIDYNRLLEEYDTKEMFRNRIITKNYTLLYPFAGNGQAINSGYI' A
#
# COMPACT_ATOMS: atom_id res chain seq x y z
N MET A 1 1.99 -4.43 -2.86
CA MET A 1 2.10 -3.53 -4.04
C MET A 1 3.25 -2.56 -3.81
N ARG A 2 3.87 -2.08 -4.90
CA ARG A 2 4.84 -0.97 -4.89
C ARG A 2 4.49 -0.04 -6.05
N ASP A 3 4.87 1.22 -5.91
CA ASP A 3 4.72 2.20 -6.99
C ASP A 3 5.88 2.07 -7.99
N PRO A 4 5.63 1.78 -9.28
CA PRO A 4 6.67 1.78 -10.29
C PRO A 4 7.12 3.18 -10.69
N ASN A 5 6.32 4.23 -10.44
CA ASN A 5 6.59 5.61 -10.83
C ASN A 5 6.32 6.56 -9.65
N PRO A 6 7.10 6.48 -8.55
CA PRO A 6 6.88 7.29 -7.37
C PRO A 6 7.08 8.79 -7.68
N ILE A 7 6.20 9.63 -7.13
CA ILE A 7 6.31 11.10 -7.29
C ILE A 7 7.51 11.63 -6.51
N GLN A 8 7.67 11.18 -5.27
CA GLN A 8 8.83 11.51 -4.44
C GLN A 8 9.78 10.30 -4.42
N PRO A 9 11.11 10.49 -4.55
CA PRO A 9 12.06 9.39 -4.58
C PRO A 9 11.95 8.42 -3.39
N GLU A 10 11.65 8.94 -2.20
CA GLU A 10 11.45 8.16 -0.98
C GLU A 10 10.23 7.22 -1.04
N ASP A 11 9.22 7.55 -1.85
CA ASP A 11 8.03 6.71 -2.01
C ASP A 11 8.36 5.40 -2.78
N GLY A 12 9.52 5.33 -3.45
CA GLY A 12 9.99 4.11 -4.12
C GLY A 12 10.32 2.94 -3.17
N GLU A 13 10.60 3.24 -1.90
CA GLU A 13 10.86 2.23 -0.86
C GLU A 13 9.58 1.77 -0.14
N LYS A 14 8.46 2.43 -0.41
CA LYS A 14 7.19 2.13 0.23
C LYS A 14 6.54 0.88 -0.32
N TYR A 15 5.81 0.22 0.56
CA TYR A 15 5.00 -0.95 0.25
C TYR A 15 3.57 -0.71 0.72
N TRP A 16 2.63 -1.17 -0.08
CA TRP A 16 1.21 -1.16 0.27
C TRP A 16 0.63 -2.57 0.28
N LEU A 17 -0.24 -2.86 1.23
CA LEU A 17 -0.87 -4.16 1.41
C LEU A 17 -2.39 -4.01 1.56
N THR A 18 -3.11 -4.81 0.78
CA THR A 18 -4.54 -5.06 0.95
C THR A 18 -4.74 -6.41 1.63
N ARG A 19 -5.80 -6.55 2.42
CA ARG A 19 -6.18 -7.81 3.06
C ARG A 19 -7.58 -8.21 2.64
N ILE A 20 -7.76 -9.48 2.26
CA ILE A 20 -9.04 -9.98 1.74
C ILE A 20 -10.18 -9.84 2.76
N ASP A 21 -9.88 -10.00 4.04
CA ASP A 21 -10.85 -9.85 5.14
C ASP A 21 -11.21 -8.38 5.42
N TYR A 22 -10.41 -7.44 4.91
CA TYR A 22 -10.55 -6.00 5.14
C TYR A 22 -10.56 -5.23 3.82
N ASN A 23 -11.63 -5.38 3.05
CA ASN A 23 -11.77 -4.86 1.69
C ASN A 23 -11.78 -3.32 1.55
N ARG A 24 -11.69 -2.56 2.65
CA ARG A 24 -11.55 -1.10 2.67
C ARG A 24 -10.25 -0.62 3.31
N LEU A 25 -9.40 -1.53 3.76
CA LEU A 25 -8.15 -1.19 4.43
C LEU A 25 -6.98 -1.29 3.45
N LEU A 26 -6.22 -0.21 3.37
CA LEU A 26 -4.91 -0.19 2.72
C LEU A 26 -3.85 0.13 3.78
N GLU A 27 -2.93 -0.80 4.00
CA GLU A 27 -1.81 -0.65 4.93
C GLU A 27 -0.57 -0.18 4.15
N GLU A 28 0.13 0.83 4.67
CA GLU A 28 1.36 1.38 4.11
C GLU A 28 2.54 1.11 5.06
N TYR A 29 3.67 0.81 4.45
CA TYR A 29 4.94 0.54 5.10
C TYR A 29 6.01 1.38 4.42
N ASP A 30 6.76 2.17 5.20
CA ASP A 30 7.78 3.08 4.65
C ASP A 30 8.96 2.37 4.02
N THR A 31 9.30 1.17 4.51
CA THR A 31 10.48 0.42 4.04
C THR A 31 10.19 -1.08 3.92
N LYS A 32 11.03 -1.76 3.15
CA LYS A 32 11.03 -3.22 3.02
C LYS A 32 11.20 -3.95 4.36
N GLU A 33 11.99 -3.38 5.28
CA GLU A 33 12.21 -3.97 6.60
C GLU A 33 10.93 -3.90 7.45
N MET A 34 10.26 -2.74 7.48
CA MET A 34 8.99 -2.58 8.17
C MET A 34 7.91 -3.49 7.60
N PHE A 35 7.86 -3.63 6.27
CA PHE A 35 6.96 -4.59 5.61
C PHE A 35 7.21 -6.04 6.06
N ARG A 36 8.47 -6.48 6.08
CA ARG A 36 8.84 -7.84 6.53
C ARG A 36 8.49 -8.10 7.99
N ASN A 37 8.70 -7.10 8.84
CA ASN A 37 8.42 -7.17 10.27
C ASN A 37 6.95 -6.85 10.62
N ARG A 38 6.11 -6.57 9.62
CA ARG A 38 4.69 -6.20 9.78
C ARG A 38 4.47 -4.95 10.65
N ILE A 39 5.42 -4.01 10.63
CA ILE A 39 5.34 -2.74 11.34
C ILE A 39 4.61 -1.74 10.44
N ILE A 40 3.30 -1.60 10.64
CA ILE A 40 2.46 -0.69 9.86
C ILE A 40 2.87 0.74 10.16
N THR A 41 3.14 1.52 9.11
CA THR A 41 3.44 2.96 9.25
C THR A 41 2.16 3.78 9.20
N LYS A 42 1.25 3.44 8.28
CA LYS A 42 0.00 4.17 8.08
C LYS A 42 -1.11 3.29 7.56
N ASN A 43 -2.34 3.62 7.95
CA ASN A 43 -3.56 2.97 7.48
C ASN A 43 -4.44 3.98 6.74
N TYR A 44 -4.96 3.56 5.59
CA TYR A 44 -5.95 4.31 4.84
C TYR A 44 -7.26 3.55 4.80
N THR A 45 -8.37 4.27 5.00
CA THR A 45 -9.72 3.77 4.74
C THR A 45 -10.14 4.19 3.34
N LEU A 46 -10.32 3.22 2.46
CA LEU A 46 -10.76 3.44 1.09
C LEU A 46 -12.25 3.81 1.06
N LEU A 47 -12.60 4.74 0.17
CA LEU A 47 -13.99 5.17 -0.02
C LEU A 47 -14.86 4.03 -0.55
N TYR A 48 -14.28 3.20 -1.43
CA TYR A 48 -14.93 2.05 -2.04
C TYR A 48 -14.21 0.76 -1.68
N PRO A 49 -14.94 -0.35 -1.44
CA PRO A 49 -14.32 -1.63 -1.19
C PRO A 49 -13.67 -2.17 -2.47
N PHE A 50 -12.47 -2.74 -2.34
CA PHE A 50 -11.85 -3.47 -3.44
C PHE A 50 -12.35 -4.91 -3.52
N ALA A 51 -12.29 -5.49 -4.71
CA ALA A 51 -12.57 -6.91 -4.94
C ALA A 51 -11.34 -7.59 -5.54
N GLY A 52 -10.96 -8.75 -4.99
CA GLY A 52 -9.75 -9.48 -5.39
C GLY A 52 -8.46 -8.72 -5.06
N ASN A 53 -7.37 -9.08 -5.75
CA ASN A 53 -6.00 -8.61 -5.46
C ASN A 53 -5.34 -7.91 -6.66
N GLY A 54 -6.13 -7.43 -7.62
CA GLY A 54 -5.63 -6.84 -8.88
C GLY A 54 -5.33 -5.34 -8.81
N GLN A 55 -5.30 -4.75 -7.62
CA GLN A 55 -5.05 -3.32 -7.44
C GLN A 55 -3.57 -3.00 -7.70
N ALA A 56 -3.30 -1.78 -8.13
CA ALA A 56 -1.95 -1.30 -8.38
C ALA A 56 -1.80 0.12 -7.81
N ILE A 57 -0.60 0.42 -7.32
CA ILE A 57 -0.22 1.80 -7.00
C ILE A 57 0.52 2.35 -8.21
N ASN A 58 0.17 3.56 -8.65
CA ASN A 58 0.94 4.28 -9.67
C ASN A 58 0.93 5.78 -9.37
N SER A 59 2.12 6.36 -9.25
CA SER A 59 2.31 7.78 -8.90
C SER A 59 1.53 8.21 -7.66
N GLY A 60 1.55 7.38 -6.61
CA GLY A 60 0.89 7.63 -5.33
C GLY A 60 -0.63 7.41 -5.30
N TYR A 61 -1.24 6.95 -6.40
CA TYR A 61 -2.67 6.66 -6.48
C TYR A 61 -2.97 5.16 -6.53
N ILE A 62 -4.11 4.76 -5.95
CA ILE A 62 -4.66 3.39 -5.93
C ILE A 62 -6.05 3.33 -6.58
#